data_AF-A0A645ET18-F1
#
_entry.id   AF-A0A645ET18-F1
#
_cell.length_a   1.000
_cell.length_b   1.000
_cell.length_c   1.000
_cell.angle_alpha   90.00
_cell.angle_beta   90.00
_cell.angle_gamma   90.00
#
_symmetry.space_group_name_H-M   'P 1'
#
loop_
_entity.id
_entity.type
_entity.pdbx_description
1 polymer ?
#
loop_
_entity_poly.entity_id
_entity_poly.type
_entity_poly.pdbx_seq_one_letter_code
_entity_poly.pdbx_strand_id
1 'polypeptide(L)'
;MKYVFGFEDGSNAVQAVLNNALLHAAAKFKVDDILRQDVIGFSEAVRRRATDLLAQQDLGVVVQQCVVRAIPPRQLKDAFDGVLRAEVNRSKVLNEARSYENQVLSKASADAQSILNLAESDRARVVNEVASQAERFQELLPQYQRNPELFYQQRFTEAVGRSLTNLQGKIFVTQDPSGKSKELRLLLNREPPKIRPEETN
;
A
#
# COMPACT_ATOMS: atom_id res chain seq x y z
N MET A 1 -29.45 38.63 -52.22
CA MET A 1 -29.10 37.81 -53.40
C MET A 1 -27.62 37.96 -53.68
N LYS A 2 -26.80 36.92 -53.47
CA LYS A 2 -25.37 36.95 -53.85
C LYS A 2 -24.76 35.54 -53.96
N TYR A 3 -25.49 34.62 -54.59
CA TYR A 3 -25.02 33.29 -54.97
C TYR A 3 -25.53 33.03 -56.39
N VAL A 4 -24.98 33.74 -57.38
CA VAL A 4 -25.41 33.57 -58.80
C VAL A 4 -24.23 33.47 -59.78
N PHE A 5 -22.97 33.56 -59.34
CA PHE A 5 -21.84 33.30 -60.24
C PHE A 5 -20.94 32.19 -59.69
N GLY A 6 -20.93 31.06 -60.40
CA GLY A 6 -19.90 30.03 -60.32
C GLY A 6 -19.87 29.20 -59.03
N PHE A 7 -20.63 28.11 -58.98
CA PHE A 7 -20.56 27.13 -57.89
C PHE A 7 -19.13 26.55 -57.68
N GLU A 8 -18.28 26.56 -58.72
CA GLU A 8 -16.85 26.22 -58.61
C GLU A 8 -16.01 27.35 -57.98
N ASP A 9 -16.22 28.62 -58.36
CA ASP A 9 -15.42 29.75 -57.88
C ASP A 9 -15.68 30.08 -56.41
N GLY A 10 -16.92 29.95 -55.94
CA GLY A 10 -17.28 30.20 -54.54
C GLY A 10 -16.64 29.20 -53.57
N SER A 11 -16.58 27.92 -53.95
CA SER A 11 -15.93 26.88 -53.15
C SER A 11 -14.41 27.11 -53.08
N ASN A 12 -13.79 27.44 -54.23
CA ASN A 12 -12.36 27.74 -54.32
C ASN A 12 -11.99 28.98 -53.49
N ALA A 13 -12.82 30.02 -53.52
CA ALA A 13 -12.62 31.22 -52.71
C ALA A 13 -12.65 30.92 -51.20
N VAL A 14 -13.62 30.11 -50.74
CA VAL A 14 -13.70 29.69 -49.33
C VAL A 14 -12.49 28.85 -48.95
N GLN A 15 -12.05 27.92 -49.80
CA GLN A 15 -10.87 27.09 -49.53
C GLN A 15 -9.59 27.93 -49.47
N ALA A 16 -9.43 28.93 -50.34
CA ALA A 16 -8.30 29.86 -50.29
C ALA A 16 -8.27 30.67 -48.97
N VAL A 17 -9.44 31.14 -48.52
CA VAL A 17 -9.58 31.85 -47.23
C VAL A 17 -9.23 30.94 -46.05
N LEU A 18 -9.70 29.69 -46.06
CA LEU A 18 -9.38 28.70 -45.02
C LEU A 18 -7.89 28.37 -44.98
N ASN A 19 -7.26 28.17 -46.14
CA ASN A 19 -5.82 27.91 -46.23
C ASN A 19 -5.01 29.11 -45.72
N ASN A 20 -5.42 30.34 -46.04
CA ASN A 20 -4.78 31.54 -45.52
C ASN A 20 -4.92 31.65 -43.99
N ALA A 21 -6.13 31.41 -43.47
CA ALA A 21 -6.38 31.42 -42.03
C ALA A 21 -5.55 30.36 -41.29
N LEU A 22 -5.44 29.16 -41.87
CA LEU A 22 -4.63 28.07 -41.33
C LEU A 22 -3.15 28.42 -41.31
N LEU A 23 -2.60 28.93 -42.43
CA LEU A 23 -1.20 29.32 -42.51
C LEU A 23 -0.85 30.47 -41.55
N HIS A 24 -1.73 31.46 -41.45
CA HIS A 24 -1.56 32.61 -40.55
C HIS A 24 -1.58 32.20 -39.08
N ALA A 25 -2.48 31.29 -38.71
CA ALA A 25 -2.50 30.73 -37.36
C ALA A 25 -1.24 29.89 -37.10
N ALA A 26 -0.86 29.02 -38.04
CA ALA A 26 0.31 28.13 -37.87
C ALA A 26 1.62 28.91 -37.69
N ALA A 27 1.74 30.09 -38.29
CA ALA A 27 2.89 30.97 -38.13
C ALA A 27 3.01 31.60 -36.72
N LYS A 28 1.93 31.62 -35.94
CA LYS A 28 1.88 32.26 -34.61
C LYS A 28 1.93 31.29 -33.43
N PHE A 29 1.72 30.00 -33.68
CA PHE A 29 1.70 28.96 -32.65
C PHE A 29 2.97 28.12 -32.71
N LYS A 30 3.41 27.59 -31.56
CA LYS A 30 4.51 26.62 -31.55
C LYS A 30 4.02 25.27 -32.06
N VAL A 31 4.94 24.50 -32.64
CA VAL A 31 4.65 23.15 -33.14
C VAL A 31 4.11 22.23 -32.04
N ASP A 32 4.63 22.33 -30.82
CA ASP A 32 4.15 21.53 -29.68
C ASP A 32 2.72 21.95 -29.24
N ASP A 33 2.39 23.24 -29.32
CA ASP A 33 1.06 23.74 -28.98
C ASP A 33 0.02 23.26 -29.99
N ILE A 34 0.35 23.31 -31.29
CA ILE A 34 -0.51 22.83 -32.38
C ILE A 34 -0.74 21.31 -32.31
N LEU A 35 0.26 20.55 -31.84
CA LEU A 35 0.23 19.09 -31.83
C LEU A 35 -0.28 18.49 -30.51
N ARG A 36 -0.09 19.18 -29.37
CA ARG A 36 -0.26 18.57 -28.04
C ARG A 36 -0.95 19.47 -27.01
N GLN A 37 -0.47 20.70 -26.82
CA GLN A 37 -0.87 21.50 -25.65
C GLN A 37 -2.14 22.35 -25.88
N ASP A 38 -2.26 23.01 -27.03
CA ASP A 38 -3.34 23.97 -27.30
C ASP A 38 -3.97 23.76 -28.69
N VAL A 39 -4.38 22.52 -28.95
CA VAL A 39 -5.07 22.15 -30.20
C VAL A 39 -6.38 22.92 -30.35
N ILE A 40 -7.08 23.16 -29.23
CA ILE A 40 -8.35 23.87 -29.20
C ILE A 40 -8.12 25.35 -29.51
N GLY A 41 -7.21 26.05 -28.82
CA GLY A 41 -6.92 27.45 -29.07
C GLY A 41 -6.39 27.70 -30.48
N PHE A 42 -5.62 26.77 -31.03
CA PHE A 42 -5.24 26.79 -32.44
C PHE A 42 -6.46 26.71 -33.38
N SER A 43 -7.36 25.75 -33.17
CA SER A 43 -8.58 25.62 -33.99
C SER A 43 -9.49 26.85 -33.91
N GLU A 44 -9.58 27.49 -32.73
CA GLU A 44 -10.34 28.71 -32.53
C GLU A 44 -9.70 29.90 -33.23
N ALA A 45 -8.36 30.03 -33.17
CA ALA A 45 -7.63 31.06 -33.88
C ALA A 45 -7.82 30.95 -35.40
N VAL A 46 -7.78 29.73 -35.95
CA VAL A 46 -8.08 29.46 -37.36
C VAL A 46 -9.53 29.83 -37.69
N ARG A 47 -10.50 29.37 -36.89
CA ARG A 47 -11.93 29.66 -37.10
C ARG A 47 -12.21 31.16 -37.07
N ARG A 48 -11.68 31.87 -36.07
CA ARG A 48 -11.84 33.32 -35.93
C ARG A 48 -11.30 34.04 -37.15
N ARG A 49 -10.06 33.72 -37.54
CA ARG A 49 -9.42 34.32 -38.72
C ARG A 49 -10.19 34.03 -40.01
N ALA A 50 -10.66 32.80 -40.19
CA ALA A 50 -11.47 32.42 -41.35
C ALA A 50 -12.79 33.19 -41.38
N THR A 51 -13.48 33.31 -40.24
CA THR A 51 -14.76 34.03 -40.13
C THR A 51 -14.57 35.51 -40.44
N ASP A 52 -13.51 36.13 -39.91
CA ASP A 52 -13.18 37.54 -40.18
C ASP A 52 -12.94 37.79 -41.68
N LEU A 53 -12.22 36.89 -42.36
CA LEU A 53 -11.94 37.00 -43.79
C LEU A 53 -13.18 36.74 -44.66
N LEU A 54 -14.03 35.77 -44.30
CA LEU A 54 -15.27 35.49 -45.01
C LEU A 54 -16.27 36.64 -44.90
N ALA A 55 -16.33 37.30 -43.73
CA ALA A 55 -17.14 38.50 -43.53
C ALA A 55 -16.64 39.69 -44.36
N GLN A 56 -15.32 39.88 -44.47
CA GLN A 56 -14.72 40.94 -45.29
C GLN A 56 -14.99 40.78 -46.79
N GLN A 57 -15.04 39.53 -47.27
CA GLN A 57 -15.29 39.21 -48.68
C GLN A 57 -16.79 39.10 -49.01
N ASP A 58 -17.68 39.29 -48.02
CA ASP A 58 -19.14 39.28 -48.17
C ASP A 58 -19.65 38.02 -48.88
N LEU A 59 -19.05 36.88 -48.53
CA LEU A 59 -19.29 35.57 -49.17
C LEU A 59 -20.57 34.88 -48.65
N GLY A 60 -21.21 35.41 -47.60
CA GLY A 60 -22.46 34.87 -47.06
C GLY A 60 -22.34 33.48 -46.41
N VAL A 61 -21.12 33.00 -46.13
CA VAL A 61 -20.85 31.68 -45.54
C VAL A 61 -20.60 31.80 -44.03
N VAL A 62 -21.22 30.91 -43.25
CA VAL A 62 -21.04 30.82 -41.79
C VAL A 62 -20.27 29.55 -41.44
N VAL A 63 -19.14 29.70 -40.74
CA VAL A 63 -18.33 28.57 -40.26
C VAL A 63 -18.88 28.09 -38.91
N GLN A 64 -19.52 26.92 -38.89
CA GLN A 64 -20.08 26.34 -37.66
C GLN A 64 -19.02 25.63 -36.81
N GLN A 65 -18.15 24.82 -37.43
CA GLN A 65 -17.11 24.07 -36.74
C GLN A 65 -15.84 24.01 -37.59
N CYS A 66 -14.68 24.20 -36.96
CA CYS A 66 -13.38 24.04 -37.59
C CYS A 66 -12.61 22.95 -36.84
N VAL A 67 -12.34 21.83 -37.51
CA VAL A 67 -11.48 20.77 -36.98
C VAL A 67 -10.20 20.79 -37.77
N VAL A 68 -9.10 21.12 -37.11
CA VAL A 68 -7.77 21.15 -37.74
C VAL A 68 -7.03 19.86 -37.39
N ARG A 69 -6.45 19.22 -38.41
CA ARG A 69 -5.62 18.04 -38.23
C ARG A 69 -4.16 18.40 -38.46
N ALA A 70 -3.38 18.45 -37.39
CA ALA A 70 -1.95 18.63 -37.45
C ALA A 70 -1.25 17.26 -37.53
N ILE A 71 -0.39 17.08 -38.54
CA ILE A 71 0.37 15.84 -38.75
C ILE A 71 1.86 16.22 -38.80
N PRO A 72 2.70 15.67 -37.91
CA PRO A 72 4.14 15.88 -37.97
C PRO A 72 4.72 15.36 -39.29
N PRO A 73 5.76 16.03 -39.85
CA PRO A 73 6.48 15.52 -41.00
C PRO A 73 7.04 14.11 -40.71
N ARG A 74 6.93 13.19 -41.67
CA ARG A 74 7.35 11.78 -41.50
C ARG A 74 8.80 11.64 -41.04
N GLN A 75 9.68 12.54 -41.46
CA GLN A 75 11.11 12.54 -41.13
C GLN A 75 11.39 12.84 -39.65
N LEU A 76 10.48 13.52 -38.95
CA LEU A 76 10.67 13.95 -37.56
C LEU A 76 9.85 13.13 -36.56
N LYS A 77 9.02 12.20 -37.03
CA LYS A 77 8.12 11.41 -36.19
C LYS A 77 8.86 10.70 -35.06
N ASP A 78 9.97 10.02 -35.36
CA ASP A 78 10.74 9.25 -34.38
C ASP A 78 11.33 10.12 -33.27
N ALA A 79 11.73 11.36 -33.60
CA ALA A 79 12.23 12.32 -32.62
C ALA A 79 11.11 12.79 -31.67
N PHE A 80 9.92 13.12 -32.21
CA PHE A 80 8.75 13.49 -31.41
C PHE A 80 8.27 12.35 -30.51
N ASP A 81 8.28 11.11 -31.03
CA ASP A 81 7.96 9.90 -30.27
C ASP A 81 9.04 9.61 -29.21
N GLY A 82 10.30 9.98 -29.47
CA GLY A 82 11.40 9.93 -28.51
C GLY A 82 11.17 10.85 -27.30
N VAL A 83 10.77 12.11 -27.54
CA VAL A 83 10.45 13.07 -26.46
C VAL A 83 9.31 12.56 -25.60
N LEU A 84 8.24 12.04 -26.23
CA LEU A 84 7.11 11.49 -25.49
C LEU A 84 7.52 10.29 -24.62
N ARG A 85 8.31 9.36 -25.18
CA ARG A 85 8.85 8.24 -24.41
C ARG A 85 9.71 8.71 -23.24
N ALA A 86 10.54 9.74 -23.43
CA ALA A 86 11.38 10.29 -22.38
C ALA A 86 10.53 10.94 -21.26
N GLU A 87 9.46 11.65 -21.60
CA GLU A 87 8.54 12.27 -20.66
C GLU A 87 7.76 11.25 -19.83
N VAL A 88 7.24 10.20 -20.48
CA VAL A 88 6.57 9.07 -19.82
C VAL A 88 7.56 8.35 -18.90
N ASN A 89 8.77 8.08 -19.38
CA ASN A 89 9.80 7.42 -18.58
C ASN A 89 10.20 8.27 -17.36
N ARG A 90 10.40 9.59 -17.54
CA ARG A 90 10.68 10.53 -16.45
C ARG A 90 9.57 10.48 -15.40
N SER A 91 8.31 10.53 -15.84
CA SER A 91 7.15 10.49 -14.94
C SER A 91 7.06 9.17 -14.19
N LYS A 92 7.35 8.06 -14.88
CA LYS A 92 7.43 6.72 -14.28
C LYS A 92 8.51 6.65 -13.19
N VAL A 93 9.74 7.06 -13.51
CA VAL A 93 10.86 7.04 -12.55
C VAL A 93 10.57 7.93 -11.33
N LEU A 94 9.98 9.12 -11.53
CA LEU A 94 9.59 9.98 -10.42
C LEU A 94 8.51 9.35 -9.54
N ASN A 95 7.52 8.69 -10.14
CA ASN A 95 6.47 8.00 -9.39
C ASN A 95 7.02 6.79 -8.63
N GLU A 96 7.93 6.02 -9.23
CA GLU A 96 8.62 4.92 -8.57
C GLU A 96 9.46 5.40 -7.39
N ALA A 97 10.22 6.49 -7.56
CA ALA A 97 11.01 7.09 -6.48
C ALA A 97 10.13 7.56 -5.31
N ARG A 98 9.03 8.26 -5.58
CA ARG A 98 8.06 8.68 -4.56
C ARG A 98 7.41 7.49 -3.87
N SER A 99 7.04 6.46 -4.63
CA SER A 99 6.48 5.23 -4.06
C SER A 99 7.47 4.55 -3.13
N TYR A 100 8.75 4.47 -3.52
CA TYR A 100 9.81 3.90 -2.71
C TYR A 100 10.04 4.71 -1.42
N GLU A 101 10.13 6.03 -1.53
CA GLU A 101 10.23 6.94 -0.37
C GLU A 101 9.09 6.72 0.62
N ASN A 102 7.85 6.72 0.13
CA ASN A 102 6.66 6.49 0.95
C ASN A 102 6.67 5.10 1.61
N GLN A 103 7.10 4.07 0.88
CA GLN A 103 7.21 2.71 1.41
C GLN A 103 8.24 2.63 2.53
N VAL A 104 9.42 3.23 2.35
CA VAL A 104 10.48 3.25 3.37
C VAL A 104 10.01 4.02 4.60
N LEU A 105 9.42 5.20 4.43
CA LEU A 105 8.93 6.02 5.54
C LEU A 105 7.82 5.32 6.32
N SER A 106 6.87 4.72 5.62
CA SER A 106 5.76 3.96 6.22
C SER A 106 6.28 2.77 7.02
N LYS A 107 7.22 1.99 6.44
CA LYS A 107 7.85 0.86 7.13
C LYS A 107 8.61 1.30 8.37
N ALA A 108 9.44 2.34 8.27
CA ALA A 108 10.17 2.88 9.41
C ALA A 108 9.24 3.37 10.52
N SER A 109 8.12 4.01 10.17
CA SER A 109 7.11 4.48 11.12
C SER A 109 6.40 3.31 11.81
N ALA A 110 6.05 2.27 11.05
CA ALA A 110 5.45 1.05 11.58
C ALA A 110 6.39 0.31 12.53
N ASP A 111 7.67 0.18 12.16
CA ASP A 111 8.70 -0.45 12.99
C ASP A 111 8.90 0.33 14.29
N ALA A 112 8.97 1.67 14.22
CA ALA A 112 9.07 2.52 15.40
C ALA A 112 7.87 2.37 16.34
N GLN A 113 6.65 2.36 15.78
CA GLN A 113 5.43 2.17 16.58
C GLN A 113 5.38 0.76 17.18
N SER A 114 5.83 -0.26 16.45
CA SER A 114 5.91 -1.64 16.95
C SER A 114 6.84 -1.74 18.16
N ILE A 115 8.01 -1.10 18.11
CA ILE A 115 8.96 -1.06 19.23
C ILE A 115 8.33 -0.38 20.45
N LEU A 116 7.65 0.76 20.26
CA LEU A 116 6.97 1.47 21.34
C LEU A 116 5.86 0.62 21.97
N ASN A 117 5.01 0.02 21.15
CA ASN A 117 3.93 -0.85 21.63
C ASN A 117 4.47 -2.07 22.38
N LEU A 118 5.58 -2.66 21.91
CA LEU A 118 6.23 -3.79 22.59
C LEU A 118 6.78 -3.35 23.94
N ALA A 119 7.46 -2.20 24.00
CA ALA A 119 8.00 -1.65 25.24
C ALA A 119 6.89 -1.31 26.26
N GLU A 120 5.76 -0.74 25.81
CA GLU A 120 4.60 -0.49 26.65
C GLU A 120 3.96 -1.78 27.16
N SER A 121 3.80 -2.78 26.29
CA SER A 121 3.29 -4.10 26.66
C SER A 121 4.20 -4.80 27.68
N ASP A 122 5.52 -4.76 27.48
CA ASP A 122 6.47 -5.34 28.42
C ASP A 122 6.47 -4.62 29.76
N ARG A 123 6.41 -3.28 29.75
CA ARG A 123 6.25 -2.49 30.96
C ARG A 123 4.98 -2.90 31.71
N ALA A 124 3.84 -2.96 31.02
CA ALA A 124 2.57 -3.33 31.62
C ALA A 124 2.62 -4.75 32.19
N ARG A 125 3.21 -5.71 31.45
CA ARG A 125 3.43 -7.08 31.90
C ARG A 125 4.24 -7.14 33.19
N VAL A 126 5.40 -6.47 33.24
CA VAL A 126 6.27 -6.47 34.42
C VAL A 126 5.58 -5.82 35.62
N VAL A 127 4.92 -4.67 35.43
CA VAL A 127 4.19 -3.99 36.51
C VAL A 127 3.07 -4.86 37.05
N ASN A 128 2.27 -5.48 36.17
CA ASN A 128 1.17 -6.34 36.58
C ASN A 128 1.66 -7.62 37.26
N GLU A 129 2.76 -8.20 36.80
CA GLU A 129 3.36 -9.37 37.44
C GLU A 129 3.85 -9.05 38.85
N VAL A 130 4.60 -7.96 39.01
CA VAL A 130 5.08 -7.52 40.34
C VAL A 130 3.92 -7.15 41.25
N ALA A 131 2.90 -6.45 40.74
CA ALA A 131 1.71 -6.11 41.51
C ALA A 131 0.96 -7.37 41.98
N SER A 132 0.77 -8.36 41.10
CA SER A 132 0.11 -9.62 41.47
C SER A 132 0.93 -10.43 42.48
N GLN A 133 2.25 -10.46 42.34
CA GLN A 133 3.13 -11.11 43.31
C GLN A 133 3.07 -10.41 44.68
N ALA A 134 3.05 -9.08 44.71
CA ALA A 134 2.93 -8.30 45.93
C ALA A 134 1.59 -8.53 46.62
N GLU A 135 0.48 -8.56 45.87
CA GLU A 135 -0.85 -8.88 46.38
C GLU A 135 -0.89 -10.28 47.00
N ARG A 136 -0.40 -11.30 46.28
CA ARG A 136 -0.26 -12.67 46.82
C ARG A 136 0.59 -12.71 48.09
N PHE A 137 1.67 -11.95 48.15
CA PHE A 137 2.50 -11.90 49.34
C PHE A 137 1.75 -11.28 50.53
N GLN A 138 1.01 -10.19 50.30
CA GLN A 138 0.18 -9.55 51.33
C GLN A 138 -0.92 -10.47 51.85
N GLU A 139 -1.53 -11.30 51.00
CA GLU A 139 -2.53 -12.29 51.41
C GLU A 139 -1.93 -13.42 52.28
N LEU A 140 -0.68 -13.80 52.01
CA LEU A 140 -0.02 -14.92 52.68
C LEU A 140 0.70 -14.51 53.97
N LEU A 141 1.15 -13.27 54.07
CA LEU A 141 1.90 -12.76 55.22
C LEU A 141 1.18 -12.97 56.57
N PRO A 142 -0.13 -12.73 56.72
CA PRO A 142 -0.84 -12.99 57.97
C PRO A 142 -0.88 -14.47 58.35
N GLN A 143 -0.95 -15.36 57.36
CA GLN A 143 -0.99 -16.82 57.59
C GLN A 143 0.37 -17.30 58.12
N TYR A 144 1.45 -16.80 57.52
CA TYR A 144 2.81 -17.06 57.96
C TYR A 144 3.04 -16.52 59.38
N GLN A 145 2.65 -15.28 59.67
CA GLN A 145 2.80 -14.66 61.00
C GLN A 145 2.02 -15.40 62.09
N ARG A 146 0.87 -16.01 61.77
CA ARG A 146 0.07 -16.79 62.73
C ARG A 146 0.75 -18.10 63.12
N ASN A 147 1.30 -18.84 62.16
CA ASN A 147 2.00 -20.10 62.44
C ASN A 147 3.03 -20.45 61.35
N PRO A 148 4.30 -20.08 61.55
CA PRO A 148 5.36 -20.31 60.56
C PRO A 148 5.61 -21.79 60.25
N GLU A 149 5.62 -22.66 61.27
CA GLU A 149 5.91 -24.10 61.12
C GLU A 149 4.87 -24.80 60.22
N LEU A 150 3.58 -24.56 60.48
CA LEU A 150 2.51 -25.15 59.70
C LEU A 150 2.51 -24.62 58.25
N PHE A 151 2.82 -23.34 58.06
CA PHE A 151 2.92 -22.72 56.73
C PHE A 151 4.03 -23.37 55.89
N TYR A 152 5.22 -23.60 56.48
CA TYR A 152 6.32 -24.28 55.82
C TYR A 152 5.97 -25.71 55.43
N GLN A 153 5.37 -26.48 56.35
CA GLN A 153 4.96 -27.86 56.07
C GLN A 153 3.96 -27.92 54.91
N GLN A 154 2.92 -27.08 54.93
CA GLN A 154 1.92 -27.02 53.85
C GLN A 154 2.56 -26.67 52.50
N ARG A 155 3.42 -25.63 52.45
CA ARG A 155 4.08 -25.20 51.21
C ARG A 155 5.05 -26.24 50.67
N PHE A 156 5.77 -26.93 51.56
CA PHE A 156 6.66 -28.02 51.17
C PHE A 156 5.87 -29.20 50.57
N THR A 157 4.81 -29.65 51.25
CA THR A 157 3.95 -30.73 50.75
C THR A 157 3.30 -30.35 49.41
N GLU A 158 2.85 -29.10 49.25
CA GLU A 158 2.28 -28.61 48.00
C GLU A 158 3.30 -28.56 46.86
N ALA A 159 4.51 -28.04 47.12
CA ALA A 159 5.59 -27.96 46.13
C ALA A 159 6.06 -29.36 45.69
N VAL A 160 6.26 -30.27 46.64
CA VAL A 160 6.60 -31.67 46.36
C VAL A 160 5.47 -32.34 45.62
N GLY A 161 4.21 -32.14 46.04
CA GLY A 161 3.02 -32.65 45.35
C GLY A 161 2.97 -32.24 43.89
N ARG A 162 3.13 -30.94 43.57
CA ARG A 162 3.15 -30.43 42.19
C ARG A 162 4.30 -30.98 41.36
N SER A 163 5.51 -31.04 41.93
CA SER A 163 6.67 -31.65 41.26
C SER A 163 6.44 -33.12 40.93
N LEU A 164 5.87 -33.86 41.89
CA LEU A 164 5.53 -35.27 41.76
C LEU A 164 4.40 -35.55 40.76
N THR A 165 3.53 -34.58 40.46
CA THR A 165 2.44 -34.72 39.45
C THR A 165 2.98 -34.72 38.03
N ASN A 166 4.07 -34.01 37.75
CA ASN A 166 4.68 -33.92 36.42
C ASN A 166 5.71 -35.03 36.14
N LEU A 167 5.98 -35.90 37.12
CA LEU A 167 6.92 -37.01 36.97
C LEU A 167 6.23 -38.24 36.35
N GLN A 168 6.79 -38.72 35.23
CA GLN A 168 6.24 -39.83 34.44
C GLN A 168 6.42 -41.22 35.09
N GLY A 169 7.16 -41.31 36.19
CA GLY A 169 7.34 -42.55 36.94
C GLY A 169 7.70 -42.27 38.40
N LYS A 170 6.92 -42.84 39.33
CA LYS A 170 7.22 -42.84 40.76
C LYS A 170 7.78 -44.22 41.13
N ILE A 171 9.01 -44.26 41.62
CA ILE A 171 9.59 -45.47 42.23
C ILE A 171 9.59 -45.22 43.75
N PHE A 172 8.77 -45.97 44.47
CA PHE A 172 8.86 -46.04 45.93
C PHE A 172 9.63 -47.31 46.30
N VAL A 173 10.81 -47.15 46.89
CA VAL A 173 11.57 -48.27 47.47
C VAL A 173 11.19 -48.36 48.93
N THR A 174 10.43 -49.39 49.31
CA THR A 174 10.24 -49.72 50.72
C THR A 174 11.29 -50.76 51.11
N GLN A 175 12.11 -50.46 52.11
CA GLN A 175 12.96 -51.45 52.76
C GLN A 175 12.20 -52.01 53.96
N ASP A 176 11.83 -53.28 53.87
CA ASP A 176 11.38 -54.12 54.99
C ASP A 176 12.61 -54.46 55.86
N PRO A 177 12.53 -54.58 57.21
CA PRO A 177 13.67 -54.90 58.08
C PRO A 177 14.36 -56.25 57.78
N SER A 178 13.85 -57.04 56.84
CA SER A 178 14.41 -58.33 56.41
C SER A 178 15.20 -58.29 55.09
N GLY A 179 15.60 -57.11 54.59
CA GLY A 179 16.62 -56.99 53.54
C GLY A 179 16.23 -57.48 52.14
N LYS A 180 14.93 -57.69 51.86
CA LYS A 180 14.44 -58.01 50.51
C LYS A 180 13.65 -56.82 49.96
N SER A 181 14.21 -56.16 48.95
CA SER A 181 13.55 -55.07 48.21
C SER A 181 12.35 -55.61 47.43
N LYS A 182 11.14 -55.11 47.74
CA LYS A 182 9.98 -55.34 46.86
C LYS A 182 9.75 -54.08 46.01
N GLU A 183 9.80 -54.25 44.69
CA GLU A 183 9.39 -53.21 43.75
C GLU A 183 7.86 -53.16 43.69
N LEU A 184 7.25 -52.05 44.13
CA LEU A 184 5.83 -51.77 43.86
C LEU A 184 5.74 -50.88 42.62
N ARG A 185 5.33 -51.45 41.48
CA ARG A 185 5.07 -50.71 40.23
C ARG A 185 3.59 -50.33 40.17
N LEU A 186 3.27 -49.05 40.38
CA LEU A 186 1.98 -48.50 39.94
C LEU A 186 2.14 -47.90 38.54
N LEU A 187 1.57 -48.59 37.55
CA LEU A 187 1.39 -48.08 36.19
C LEU A 187 0.20 -47.12 36.18
N LEU A 188 0.47 -45.81 36.19
CA LEU A 188 -0.55 -44.81 35.86
C LEU A 188 -0.55 -44.61 34.34
N ASN A 189 -1.64 -45.07 33.73
CA ASN A 189 -1.88 -45.14 32.30
C ASN A 189 -1.71 -43.76 31.62
N ARG A 190 -1.04 -43.73 30.47
CA ARG A 190 -1.03 -42.59 29.53
C ARG A 190 -2.22 -42.76 28.59
N GLU A 191 -3.08 -41.75 28.47
CA GLU A 191 -3.89 -41.65 27.26
C GLU A 191 -2.97 -41.36 26.06
N PRO A 192 -3.15 -42.03 24.91
CA PRO A 192 -2.24 -41.91 23.78
C PRO A 192 -2.32 -40.53 23.12
N PRO A 193 -1.22 -40.01 22.53
CA PRO A 193 -1.26 -38.78 21.78
C PRO A 193 -2.12 -38.95 20.51
N LYS A 194 -3.11 -38.07 20.32
CA LYS A 194 -3.81 -37.96 19.03
C LYS A 194 -2.85 -37.39 18.00
N ILE A 195 -2.36 -38.25 17.12
CA ILE A 195 -1.71 -37.85 15.88
C ILE A 195 -2.80 -37.30 14.95
N ARG A 196 -2.64 -36.08 14.45
CA ARG A 196 -3.20 -35.70 13.14
C ARG A 196 -2.02 -35.49 12.19
N PRO A 197 -1.85 -36.34 11.17
CA PRO A 197 -1.07 -36.00 9.99
C PRO A 197 -1.88 -35.02 9.13
N GLU A 198 -1.17 -34.06 8.52
CA GLU A 198 -1.26 -33.60 7.12
C GLU A 198 -0.76 -32.16 7.05
N GLU A 199 0.56 -32.01 6.86
CA GLU A 199 1.08 -30.87 6.11
C GLU A 199 0.65 -31.06 4.66
N THR A 200 -0.36 -30.30 4.25
CA THR A 200 -0.53 -29.93 2.84
C THR A 200 -0.37 -28.43 2.74
N ASN A 201 0.86 -27.99 2.46
CA ASN A 201 1.19 -26.92 1.50
C ASN A 201 2.70 -26.72 1.44
#